data_AF-A0A1T5C7J5-F1
#
_entry.id   AF-A0A1T5C7J5-F1
#
_cell.length_a   1.000
_cell.length_b   1.000
_cell.length_c   1.000
_cell.angle_alpha   90.00
_cell.angle_beta   90.00
_cell.angle_gamma   90.00
#
_symmetry.space_group_name_H-M   'P 1'
#
loop_
_entity.id
_entity.type
_entity.pdbx_description
1 polymer ?
#
loop_
_entity_poly.entity_id
_entity_poly.type
_entity_poly.pdbx_seq_one_letter_code
_entity_poly.pdbx_strand_id
1 'polypeptide(L)' 'MEGFEISEDKIHKLIPIVESILSKKYGKKIALRDLTVNSITVNKRDCAK' A
#
# COMPACT_ATOMS: atom_id res chain seq x y z
N MET A 1 -16.52 -10.50 16.46
CA MET A 1 -16.11 -9.87 15.19
C MET A 1 -14.75 -10.44 14.84
N GLU A 2 -14.65 -11.26 13.79
CA GLU A 2 -13.34 -11.62 13.24
C GLU A 2 -12.76 -10.36 12.58
N GLY A 3 -11.93 -9.65 13.35
CA GLY A 3 -11.15 -8.53 12.82
C GLY A 3 -10.10 -9.09 11.89
N PHE A 4 -10.12 -8.70 10.63
CA PHE A 4 -9.02 -8.96 9.71
C PHE A 4 -7.78 -8.25 10.27
N GLU A 5 -6.92 -8.98 10.98
CA GLU A 5 -5.69 -8.45 11.55
C GLU A 5 -4.71 -8.23 10.40
N ILE A 6 -4.68 -7.00 9.89
CA ILE A 6 -3.78 -6.58 8.83
C ILE A 6 -2.48 -6.10 9.49
N SER A 7 -1.36 -6.76 9.18
CA SER A 7 -0.04 -6.35 9.66
C SER A 7 0.66 -5.46 8.63
N GLU A 8 1.65 -4.67 9.05
CA GLU A 8 2.45 -3.82 8.14
C GLU A 8 3.04 -4.60 6.96
N ASP A 9 3.53 -5.83 7.18
CA ASP A 9 4.05 -6.70 6.10
C ASP A 9 3.00 -6.99 5.01
N LYS A 10 1.73 -7.20 5.41
CA LYS A 10 0.63 -7.40 4.46
C LYS A 10 0.31 -6.10 3.72
N ILE A 11 0.35 -4.96 4.41
CA ILE A 11 0.14 -3.64 3.78
C ILE A 11 1.26 -3.34 2.78
N HIS A 12 2.52 -3.66 3.10
CA HIS A 12 3.65 -3.55 2.18
C HIS A 12 3.43 -4.34 0.89
N LYS A 13 2.90 -5.56 1.00
CA LYS A 13 2.56 -6.42 -0.14
C LYS A 13 1.41 -5.86 -0.97
N LEU A 14 0.50 -5.07 -0.38
CA LEU A 14 -0.60 -4.43 -1.09
C LEU A 14 -0.17 -3.22 -1.92
N ILE A 15 0.85 -2.47 -1.49
CA ILE A 15 1.35 -1.28 -2.20
C ILE A 15 1.57 -1.54 -3.71
N PRO A 16 2.39 -2.52 -4.14
CA PRO A 16 2.64 -2.74 -5.57
C PRO A 16 1.38 -3.18 -6.33
N ILE A 17 0.44 -3.87 -5.67
CA ILE A 17 -0.83 -4.31 -6.26
C ILE A 17 -1.70 -3.09 -6.54
N VAL A 18 -1.85 -2.19 -5.57
CA VAL A 18 -2.63 -0.96 -5.71
C VAL A 18 -1.98 -0.03 -6.75
N GLU A 19 -0.65 0.13 -6.73
CA GLU A 19 0.10 0.88 -7.74
C GLU A 19 -0.16 0.35 -9.15
N SER A 20 -0.17 -0.98 -9.33
CA SER A 20 -0.44 -1.62 -10.62
C SER A 20 -1.88 -1.37 -11.11
N ILE A 21 -2.87 -1.54 -10.23
CA ILE A 21 -4.29 -1.30 -10.54
C ILE A 21 -4.52 0.16 -10.92
N LEU A 22 -4.01 1.10 -10.12
CA LEU A 22 -4.14 2.52 -10.40
C LEU A 22 -3.39 2.89 -11.70
N SER A 23 -2.21 2.34 -11.92
CA SER A 23 -1.45 2.63 -13.14
C SER A 23 -2.20 2.19 -14.40
N LYS A 24 -2.85 1.01 -14.35
CA LYS A 24 -3.72 0.53 -15.44
C LYS A 24 -4.95 1.41 -15.61
N LYS A 25 -5.59 1.82 -14.51
CA LYS A 25 -6.81 2.65 -14.54
C LYS A 25 -6.56 4.04 -15.13
N TYR A 26 -5.44 4.66 -14.82
CA TYR A 26 -5.14 6.04 -15.23
C TYR A 26 -4.19 6.14 -16.43
N GLY A 27 -3.75 5.01 -17.01
CA GLY A 27 -2.86 4.99 -18.17
C GLY A 27 -1.48 5.62 -17.92
N LYS A 28 -1.04 5.70 -16.66
CA LYS A 28 0.24 6.32 -16.28
C LYS A 28 0.82 5.62 -15.07
N LYS A 29 2.15 5.61 -14.94
CA LYS A 29 2.83 5.04 -13.76
C LYS A 29 2.46 5.84 -12.51
N ILE A 30 1.81 5.18 -11.56
CA ILE A 30 1.46 5.75 -10.25
C ILE A 30 2.31 5.09 -9.18
N ALA A 31 3.00 5.93 -8.41
CA ALA A 31 3.73 5.50 -7.23
C ALA A 31 3.05 6.06 -5.98
N LEU A 32 2.65 5.18 -5.06
CA LEU A 32 2.04 5.57 -3.78
C LEU A 32 3.14 6.03 -2.82
N ARG A 33 2.89 7.15 -2.14
CA ARG A 33 3.78 7.67 -1.08
C ARG A 33 3.49 6.99 0.25
N ASP A 34 2.21 6.83 0.53
CA ASP A 34 1.66 6.32 1.77
C ASP A 34 0.43 5.45 1.47
N LEU A 35 0.25 4.40 2.27
CA LEU A 35 -0.94 3.55 2.25
C LEU A 35 -1.40 3.36 3.70
N THR A 36 -2.61 3.82 3.99
CA THR A 36 -3.22 3.67 5.33
C THR A 36 -4.36 2.67 5.26
N VAL A 37 -4.26 1.61 6.07
CA VAL A 37 -5.33 0.61 6.22
C VAL A 37 -5.55 0.36 7.69
N ASN A 38 -6.80 0.52 8.15
CA ASN A 38 -7.21 0.20 9.51
C ASN A 38 -6.33 0.86 10.59
N SER A 39 -6.01 2.15 10.42
CA SER A 39 -5.13 2.97 11.29
C SER A 39 -3.62 2.66 11.22
N ILE A 40 -3.19 1.73 10.36
CA ILE A 40 -1.78 1.47 10.11
C ILE A 40 -1.38 2.21 8.83
N THR A 41 -0.50 3.20 8.95
CA THR A 41 0.05 3.96 7.82
C THR A 41 1.45 3.48 7.50
N VAL A 42 1.63 2.96 6.29
CA VAL A 42 2.94 2.57 5.77
C VAL A 42 3.47 3.63 4.84
N ASN A 43 4.72 4.06 5.04
CA ASN A 43 5.41 5.01 4.18
C ASN A 43 6.48 4.30 3.32
N LYS A 44 6.44 4.50 2.00
CA LYS A 44 7.40 3.87 1.08
C LYS A 44 8.83 4.41 1.26
N ARG A 45 9.03 5.58 1.86
CA ARG A 45 10.36 6.18 2.12
C ARG A 45 11.08 5.55 3.30
N ASP A 46 10.38 4.84 4.18
CA ASP A 46 11.00 4.28 5.39
C ASP A 46 11.86 3.03 5.09
N CYS A 47 11.61 2.37 3.95
CA CYS A 47 12.34 1.17 3.53
C CYS A 47 13.67 1.47 2.78
N ALA A 48 14.10 2.73 2.70
CA ALA A 48 15.31 3.16 1.99
C ALA A 48 16.48 3.55 2.93
N LYS A 49 16.45 3.13 4.19
CA LYS A 49 17.49 3.44 5.18
C LYS A 49 18.18 2.20 5.72
#